data_AF-A0A3N9PR94-F1
#
_entry.id   AF-A0A3N9PR94-F1
#
_cell.length_a   1.000
_cell.length_b   1.000
_cell.length_c   1.000
_cell.angle_alpha   90.00
_cell.angle_beta   90.00
_cell.angle_gamma   90.00
#
_symmetry.space_group_name_H-M   'P 1'
#
loop_
_entity.id
_entity.type
_entity.pdbx_description
1 polymer ?
#
loop_
_entity_poly.entity_id
_entity_poly.type
_entity_poly.pdbx_seq_one_letter_code
_entity_poly.pdbx_strand_id
1 'polypeptide(L)'
;MTFEDLLIEIEKLNGLELDSIARAEGIKIIKVNRSTKRIELITTGSGKELSRTFDEIKKIWDRLCKEPAVHVDSVLSGSSSSRSQPETIFANLPNVEWLRFNSKKHLTLLSEPTHDYGTLKKMDDIDAEKIKEKLRDSAAVTSEILVVSDGLKTASEVFESATGLKLEPVEAGIYRKVKDGTCYWVTSIDQVTGHIEPGTYPIVKGISKPQTGRIAFNGQEYFLVQGGGLKVLTYIE
;
A
#
# COMPACT_ATOMS: atom_id res chain seq x y z
N MET A 1 -5.87 8.48 8.54
CA MET A 1 -7.21 7.88 8.33
C MET A 1 -7.15 6.42 8.73
N THR A 2 -8.04 5.96 9.61
CA THR A 2 -8.18 4.55 9.98
C THR A 2 -9.08 3.82 8.99
N PHE A 3 -9.15 2.48 9.06
CA PHE A 3 -10.10 1.72 8.25
C PHE A 3 -11.57 2.04 8.60
N GLU A 4 -11.84 2.43 9.85
CA GLU A 4 -13.16 2.85 10.28
C GLU A 4 -13.56 4.18 9.63
N ASP A 5 -12.62 5.13 9.59
CA ASP A 5 -12.81 6.41 8.89
C ASP A 5 -13.10 6.17 7.40
N LEU A 6 -12.37 5.26 6.74
CA LEU A 6 -12.64 4.89 5.34
C LEU A 6 -14.08 4.39 5.15
N LEU A 7 -14.59 3.55 6.06
CA LEU A 7 -15.95 3.04 5.94
C LEU A 7 -16.99 4.15 6.13
N ILE A 8 -16.73 5.15 6.99
CA ILE A 8 -17.55 6.37 7.10
C ILE A 8 -17.51 7.17 5.78
N GLU A 9 -16.35 7.29 5.14
CA GLU A 9 -16.23 7.94 3.84
C GLU A 9 -17.02 7.21 2.74
N ILE A 10 -16.99 5.88 2.74
CA ILE A 10 -17.78 5.06 1.81
C ILE A 10 -19.29 5.20 2.09
N GLU A 11 -19.71 5.33 3.35
CA GLU A 11 -21.11 5.57 3.71
C GLU A 11 -21.66 6.87 3.10
N LYS A 12 -20.81 7.90 2.92
CA LYS A 12 -21.20 9.15 2.25
C LYS A 12 -21.49 9.00 0.74
N LEU A 13 -21.06 7.90 0.13
CA LEU A 13 -21.40 7.54 -1.25
C LEU A 13 -22.79 6.90 -1.38
N ASN A 14 -23.49 6.64 -0.26
CA ASN A 14 -24.80 6.01 -0.28
C ASN A 14 -25.81 6.84 -1.08
N GLY A 15 -26.54 6.18 -1.98
CA GLY A 15 -27.51 6.82 -2.87
C GLY A 15 -26.92 7.54 -4.08
N LEU A 16 -25.60 7.71 -4.17
CA LEU A 16 -24.93 8.25 -5.35
C LEU A 16 -24.73 7.17 -6.41
N GLU A 17 -24.89 7.55 -7.68
CA GLU A 17 -24.51 6.72 -8.82
C GLU A 17 -23.01 6.80 -9.03
N LEU A 18 -22.32 5.67 -8.96
CA LEU A 18 -20.86 5.60 -9.05
C LEU A 18 -20.46 5.06 -10.42
N ASP A 19 -19.75 5.89 -11.17
CA ASP A 19 -19.22 5.53 -12.47
C ASP A 19 -17.95 4.71 -12.33
N SER A 20 -17.80 3.69 -13.20
CA SER A 20 -16.55 2.94 -13.29
C SER A 20 -15.52 3.70 -14.11
N ILE A 21 -14.23 3.57 -13.75
CA ILE A 21 -13.13 4.08 -14.57
C ILE A 21 -13.10 3.43 -15.97
N ALA A 22 -13.55 2.17 -16.05
CA ALA A 22 -13.74 1.50 -17.34
C ALA A 22 -15.20 1.65 -17.83
N ARG A 23 -15.48 1.23 -19.06
CA ARG A 23 -16.86 1.14 -19.60
C ARG A 23 -17.68 0.00 -18.95
N ALA A 24 -17.37 -0.36 -17.71
CA ALA A 24 -18.16 -1.30 -16.95
C ALA A 24 -19.44 -0.59 -16.46
N GLU A 25 -20.44 -1.39 -16.12
CA GLU A 25 -21.68 -0.90 -15.55
C GLU A 25 -21.42 -0.18 -14.22
N GLY A 26 -22.09 0.96 -14.02
CA GLY A 26 -22.04 1.70 -12.76
C GLY A 26 -22.68 0.92 -11.60
N ILE A 27 -22.43 1.38 -10.40
CA ILE A 27 -23.01 0.81 -9.17
C ILE A 27 -23.58 1.90 -8.28
N LYS A 28 -24.52 1.52 -7.42
CA LYS A 28 -25.01 2.33 -6.29
C LYS A 28 -24.75 1.57 -5.00
N ILE A 29 -24.21 2.26 -4.00
CA ILE A 29 -24.14 1.72 -2.65
C ILE A 29 -25.53 1.84 -2.02
N ILE A 30 -26.03 0.72 -1.51
CA ILE A 30 -27.31 0.66 -0.77
C ILE A 30 -27.03 0.87 0.71
N LYS A 31 -26.00 0.17 1.22
CA LYS A 31 -25.71 0.12 2.65
C LYS A 31 -24.30 -0.37 2.94
N VAL A 32 -23.65 0.23 3.93
CA VAL A 32 -22.47 -0.34 4.59
C VAL A 32 -22.95 -1.06 5.86
N ASN A 33 -22.93 -2.39 5.82
CA ASN A 33 -23.49 -3.23 6.86
C ASN A 33 -22.40 -3.71 7.83
N ARG A 34 -22.30 -3.04 8.99
CA ARG A 34 -21.28 -3.34 10.01
C ARG A 34 -21.48 -4.68 10.70
N SER A 35 -22.72 -5.17 10.83
CA SER A 35 -22.99 -6.45 11.50
C SER A 35 -22.57 -7.64 10.64
N THR A 36 -22.83 -7.57 9.33
CA THR A 36 -22.41 -8.62 8.37
C THR A 36 -21.02 -8.39 7.79
N LYS A 37 -20.41 -7.22 8.06
CA LYS A 37 -19.11 -6.77 7.51
C LYS A 37 -19.09 -6.78 5.98
N ARG A 38 -20.15 -6.24 5.37
CA ARG A 38 -20.29 -6.17 3.90
C ARG A 38 -20.78 -4.79 3.47
N ILE A 39 -20.42 -4.40 2.25
CA ILE A 39 -21.01 -3.30 1.51
C ILE A 39 -22.01 -3.92 0.53
N GLU A 40 -23.27 -3.53 0.64
CA GLU A 40 -24.38 -3.96 -0.21
C GLU A 40 -24.52 -2.96 -1.37
N LEU A 41 -24.57 -3.48 -2.59
CA LEU A 41 -24.50 -2.73 -3.83
C LEU A 41 -25.61 -3.17 -4.78
N ILE A 42 -26.00 -2.28 -5.69
CA ILE A 42 -26.82 -2.61 -6.85
C ILE A 42 -26.16 -2.08 -8.12
N THR A 43 -26.21 -2.83 -9.21
CA THR A 43 -25.77 -2.34 -10.52
C THR A 43 -26.80 -1.39 -11.12
N THR A 44 -26.35 -0.34 -11.80
CA THR A 44 -27.27 0.74 -12.23
C THR A 44 -28.07 0.40 -13.49
N GLY A 45 -27.57 -0.46 -14.37
CA GLY A 45 -28.24 -0.86 -15.60
C GLY A 45 -29.12 -2.10 -15.47
N SER A 46 -28.66 -3.12 -14.74
CA SER A 46 -29.28 -4.43 -14.59
C SER A 46 -30.04 -4.59 -13.27
N GLY A 47 -29.85 -3.68 -12.31
CA GLY A 47 -30.54 -3.74 -11.01
C GLY A 47 -30.13 -4.94 -10.17
N LYS A 48 -28.97 -5.55 -10.45
CA LYS A 48 -28.51 -6.76 -9.79
C LYS A 48 -27.94 -6.41 -8.42
N GLU A 49 -28.48 -7.03 -7.38
CA GLU A 49 -27.93 -6.95 -6.03
C GLU A 49 -26.61 -7.71 -5.91
N LEU A 50 -25.65 -7.08 -5.26
CA LEU A 50 -24.27 -7.54 -5.10
C LEU A 50 -23.78 -7.17 -3.71
N SER A 51 -22.69 -7.79 -3.27
CA SER A 51 -22.04 -7.37 -2.03
C SER A 51 -20.53 -7.57 -2.06
N ARG A 52 -19.82 -6.72 -1.32
CA ARG A 52 -18.37 -6.78 -1.10
C ARG A 52 -18.05 -6.92 0.37
N THR A 53 -17.08 -7.75 0.71
CA THR A 53 -16.68 -7.98 2.10
C THR A 53 -15.73 -6.88 2.58
N PHE A 54 -15.74 -6.59 3.88
CA PHE A 54 -14.78 -5.63 4.45
C PHE A 54 -13.34 -6.09 4.30
N ASP A 55 -13.08 -7.40 4.29
CA ASP A 55 -11.73 -7.92 4.07
C ASP A 55 -11.19 -7.58 2.68
N GLU A 56 -12.02 -7.63 1.63
CA GLU A 56 -11.64 -7.18 0.28
C GLU A 56 -11.31 -5.69 0.26
N ILE A 57 -12.15 -4.87 0.88
CA ILE A 57 -11.96 -3.41 0.95
C ILE A 57 -10.72 -3.06 1.76
N LYS A 58 -10.51 -3.75 2.89
CA LYS A 58 -9.35 -3.55 3.76
C LYS A 58 -8.04 -3.90 3.04
N LYS A 59 -8.00 -5.01 2.28
CA LYS A 59 -6.81 -5.37 1.50
C LYS A 59 -6.41 -4.28 0.51
N ILE A 60 -7.39 -3.67 -0.18
CA ILE A 60 -7.11 -2.56 -1.11
C ILE A 60 -6.64 -1.33 -0.33
N TRP A 61 -7.33 -0.98 0.76
CA TRP A 61 -6.97 0.15 1.61
C TRP A 61 -5.55 0.04 2.17
N ASP A 62 -5.20 -1.12 2.73
CA ASP A 62 -3.88 -1.36 3.31
C ASP A 62 -2.77 -1.25 2.25
N ARG A 63 -3.06 -1.60 0.98
CA ARG A 63 -2.14 -1.40 -0.14
C ARG A 63 -2.06 0.07 -0.56
N LEU A 64 -3.20 0.77 -0.64
CA LEU A 64 -3.25 2.19 -0.97
C LEU A 64 -2.50 3.06 0.04
N CYS A 65 -2.45 2.65 1.30
CA CYS A 65 -1.69 3.32 2.34
C CYS A 65 -0.16 3.12 2.21
N LYS A 66 0.29 2.07 1.52
CA LYS A 66 1.70 1.68 1.46
C LYS A 66 2.35 1.94 0.10
N GLU A 67 1.56 1.90 -0.95
CA GLU A 67 2.03 1.96 -2.33
C GLU A 67 1.66 3.28 -2.99
N PRO A 68 2.53 3.82 -3.87
CA PRO A 68 2.25 5.08 -4.56
C PRO A 68 1.02 4.96 -5.47
N ALA A 69 0.73 3.78 -6.01
CA ALA A 69 -0.55 3.49 -6.64
C ALA A 69 -0.82 1.98 -6.62
N VAL A 70 -2.10 1.61 -6.68
CA VAL A 70 -2.55 0.22 -6.55
C VAL A 70 -3.37 -0.19 -7.76
N HIS A 71 -2.99 -1.28 -8.39
CA HIS A 71 -3.85 -2.00 -9.33
C HIS A 71 -4.77 -2.94 -8.55
N VAL A 72 -6.05 -2.60 -8.41
CA VAL A 72 -7.01 -3.39 -7.61
C VAL A 72 -7.05 -4.86 -8.03
N ASP A 73 -6.93 -5.11 -9.33
CA ASP A 73 -6.93 -6.45 -9.92
C ASP A 73 -5.75 -7.32 -9.46
N SER A 74 -4.59 -6.75 -9.12
CA SER A 74 -3.47 -7.52 -8.55
C SER A 74 -3.59 -7.75 -7.05
N VAL A 75 -4.40 -6.94 -6.35
CA VAL A 75 -4.66 -7.11 -4.92
C VAL A 75 -5.71 -8.21 -4.69
N LEU A 76 -6.71 -8.28 -5.57
CA LEU A 76 -7.80 -9.23 -5.46
C LEU A 76 -7.60 -10.38 -6.46
N SER A 77 -7.21 -11.55 -5.99
CA SER A 77 -6.99 -12.77 -6.79
C SER A 77 -8.32 -13.42 -7.29
N GLY A 78 -9.16 -12.67 -8.02
CA GLY A 78 -10.54 -13.05 -8.37
C GLY A 78 -10.96 -12.89 -9.85
N SER A 79 -12.26 -12.97 -10.15
CA SER A 79 -12.85 -12.79 -11.50
C SER A 79 -13.05 -11.30 -11.86
N SER A 80 -13.02 -10.94 -13.14
CA SER A 80 -12.87 -9.53 -13.60
C SER A 80 -14.04 -8.60 -13.21
N SER A 81 -15.28 -9.09 -13.25
CA SER A 81 -16.48 -8.30 -12.90
C SER A 81 -16.66 -8.08 -11.40
N SER A 82 -16.06 -8.96 -10.57
CA SER A 82 -16.07 -8.81 -9.11
C SER A 82 -15.11 -7.72 -8.65
N ARG A 83 -14.02 -7.53 -9.40
CA ARG A 83 -12.91 -6.63 -9.06
C ARG A 83 -13.18 -5.18 -9.45
N SER A 84 -13.99 -4.96 -10.49
CA SER A 84 -14.36 -3.61 -10.92
C SER A 84 -15.17 -2.86 -9.86
N GLN A 85 -15.91 -3.55 -8.99
CA GLN A 85 -16.79 -2.89 -8.03
C GLN A 85 -16.02 -2.27 -6.86
N PRO A 86 -15.09 -2.96 -6.17
CA PRO A 86 -14.17 -2.31 -5.24
C PRO A 86 -13.41 -1.16 -5.89
N GLU A 87 -12.90 -1.33 -7.12
CA GLU A 87 -12.22 -0.26 -7.84
C GLU A 87 -13.12 0.97 -8.02
N THR A 88 -14.38 0.77 -8.45
CA THR A 88 -15.37 1.85 -8.59
C THR A 88 -15.66 2.54 -7.26
N ILE A 89 -15.81 1.81 -6.15
CA ILE A 89 -16.05 2.42 -4.83
C ILE A 89 -14.90 3.37 -4.47
N PHE A 90 -13.65 2.89 -4.54
CA PHE A 90 -12.49 3.70 -4.18
C PHE A 90 -12.30 4.88 -5.14
N ALA A 91 -12.44 4.67 -6.45
CA ALA A 91 -12.23 5.72 -7.45
C ALA A 91 -13.21 6.90 -7.36
N ASN A 92 -14.33 6.72 -6.65
CA ASN A 92 -15.34 7.75 -6.43
C ASN A 92 -15.21 8.45 -5.07
N LEU A 93 -14.17 8.13 -4.29
CA LEU A 93 -13.84 8.85 -3.06
C LEU A 93 -13.06 10.13 -3.40
N PRO A 94 -13.34 11.28 -2.75
CA PRO A 94 -12.71 12.57 -3.03
C PRO A 94 -11.19 12.60 -3.04
N ASN A 95 -10.55 11.75 -2.23
CA ASN A 95 -9.10 11.70 -2.05
C ASN A 95 -8.44 10.58 -2.87
N VAL A 96 -9.12 10.04 -3.88
CA VAL A 96 -8.60 8.96 -4.72
C VAL A 96 -8.66 9.34 -6.18
N GLU A 97 -7.49 9.51 -6.79
CA GLU A 97 -7.38 9.70 -8.24
C GLU A 97 -6.92 8.43 -8.93
N TRP A 98 -7.16 8.33 -10.24
CA TRP A 98 -6.71 7.19 -11.03
C TRP A 98 -5.75 7.59 -12.16
N LEU A 99 -4.82 6.70 -12.46
CA LEU A 99 -3.90 6.82 -13.59
C LEU A 99 -3.78 5.51 -14.36
N ARG A 100 -3.11 5.56 -15.53
CA ARG A 100 -2.69 4.37 -16.26
C ARG A 100 -1.18 4.17 -16.15
N PHE A 101 -0.80 2.96 -15.76
CA PHE A 101 0.58 2.49 -15.76
C PHE A 101 0.60 1.09 -16.38
N ASN A 102 1.52 0.84 -17.32
CA ASN A 102 1.60 -0.41 -18.09
C ASN A 102 0.24 -0.86 -18.67
N SER A 103 -0.49 0.09 -19.28
CA SER A 103 -1.83 -0.13 -19.86
C SER A 103 -2.92 -0.57 -18.87
N LYS A 104 -2.65 -0.51 -17.56
CA LYS A 104 -3.57 -0.90 -16.49
C LYS A 104 -3.94 0.30 -15.62
N LYS A 105 -5.17 0.30 -15.12
CA LYS A 105 -5.68 1.32 -14.19
C LYS A 105 -5.07 1.09 -12.81
N HIS A 106 -4.62 2.17 -12.19
CA HIS A 106 -4.14 2.19 -10.82
C HIS A 106 -4.83 3.32 -10.08
N LEU A 107 -5.14 3.09 -8.80
CA LEU A 107 -5.69 4.07 -7.88
C LEU A 107 -4.57 4.64 -7.02
N THR A 108 -4.62 5.94 -6.74
CA THR A 108 -3.66 6.64 -5.87
C THR A 108 -4.43 7.32 -4.77
N LEU A 109 -4.01 7.11 -3.52
CA LEU A 109 -4.54 7.83 -2.36
C LEU A 109 -3.79 9.15 -2.20
N LEU A 110 -4.53 10.25 -2.10
CA LEU A 110 -4.01 11.60 -1.90
C LEU A 110 -4.24 12.06 -0.45
N SER A 111 -3.43 13.01 0.00
CA SER A 111 -3.53 13.55 1.36
C SER A 111 -4.78 14.41 1.56
N GLU A 112 -5.26 15.06 0.49
CA GLU A 112 -6.39 15.97 0.51
C GLU A 112 -7.44 15.57 -0.53
N PRO A 113 -8.74 15.89 -0.29
CA PRO A 113 -9.79 15.76 -1.30
C PRO A 113 -9.51 16.60 -2.55
N THR A 114 -9.69 16.03 -3.74
CA THR A 114 -9.41 16.69 -5.02
C THR A 114 -10.57 16.70 -6.02
N HIS A 115 -11.67 16.03 -5.70
CA HIS A 115 -12.95 16.04 -6.42
C HIS A 115 -14.12 15.68 -5.48
N ASP A 116 -15.35 15.81 -5.95
CA ASP A 116 -16.56 15.53 -5.14
C ASP A 116 -16.81 14.02 -4.98
N TYR A 117 -17.54 13.64 -3.93
CA TYR A 117 -18.03 12.27 -3.74
C TYR A 117 -18.86 11.81 -4.94
N GLY A 118 -18.65 10.57 -5.38
CA GLY A 118 -19.40 10.00 -6.50
C GLY A 118 -18.93 10.48 -7.88
N THR A 119 -17.79 11.17 -7.94
CA THR A 119 -17.18 11.59 -9.21
C THR A 119 -15.82 10.92 -9.40
N LEU A 120 -15.41 10.76 -10.66
CA LEU A 120 -14.11 10.22 -11.01
C LEU A 120 -13.15 11.35 -11.37
N LYS A 121 -11.90 11.25 -10.91
CA LYS A 121 -10.83 12.14 -11.38
C LYS A 121 -9.63 11.35 -11.87
N LYS A 122 -9.31 11.55 -13.14
CA LYS A 122 -8.05 11.10 -13.73
C LYS A 122 -6.95 12.06 -13.28
N MET A 123 -5.87 11.52 -12.75
CA MET A 123 -4.68 12.30 -12.39
C MET A 123 -4.12 13.00 -13.62
N ASP A 124 -3.65 14.24 -13.44
CA ASP A 124 -2.99 14.99 -14.50
C ASP A 124 -1.67 14.32 -14.91
N ASP A 125 -1.19 14.62 -16.10
CA ASP A 125 -0.06 13.90 -16.67
C ASP A 125 1.27 14.15 -15.93
N ILE A 126 1.42 15.30 -15.26
CA ILE A 126 2.65 15.65 -14.52
C ILE A 126 2.70 14.83 -13.22
N ASP A 127 1.64 14.87 -12.43
CA ASP A 127 1.58 14.11 -11.18
C ASP A 127 1.51 12.60 -11.45
N ALA A 128 0.85 12.19 -12.53
CA ALA A 128 0.85 10.79 -12.96
C ALA A 128 2.26 10.30 -13.30
N GLU A 129 3.12 11.11 -13.93
CA GLU A 129 4.50 10.67 -14.21
C GLU A 129 5.34 10.53 -12.95
N LYS A 130 5.20 11.44 -11.96
CA LYS A 130 5.84 11.28 -10.64
C LYS A 130 5.43 9.99 -9.95
N ILE A 131 4.15 9.63 -10.00
CA ILE A 131 3.65 8.37 -9.44
C ILE A 131 4.18 7.17 -10.22
N LYS A 132 4.25 7.25 -11.56
CA LYS A 132 4.82 6.17 -12.39
C LYS A 132 6.30 5.97 -12.12
N GLU A 133 7.08 7.02 -11.89
CA GLU A 133 8.48 6.91 -11.47
C GLU A 133 8.60 6.14 -10.15
N LYS A 134 7.81 6.53 -9.13
CA LYS A 134 7.77 5.79 -7.86
C LYS A 134 7.36 4.32 -8.04
N LEU A 135 6.41 4.02 -8.92
CA LEU A 135 6.01 2.65 -9.24
C LEU A 135 7.13 1.87 -9.94
N ARG A 136 7.88 2.48 -10.86
CA ARG A 136 9.03 1.86 -11.52
C ARG A 136 10.12 1.56 -10.48
N ASP A 137 10.39 2.49 -9.57
CA ASP A 137 11.35 2.30 -8.49
C ASP A 137 10.92 1.17 -7.56
N SER A 138 9.65 1.14 -7.14
CA SER A 138 9.10 0.05 -6.32
C SER A 138 9.11 -1.29 -7.03
N ALA A 139 8.76 -1.35 -8.32
CA ALA A 139 8.77 -2.59 -9.10
C ALA A 139 10.20 -3.07 -9.43
N ALA A 140 11.18 -2.17 -9.42
CA ALA A 140 12.58 -2.52 -9.57
C ALA A 140 13.16 -3.15 -8.30
N VAL A 141 12.57 -2.92 -7.11
CA VAL A 141 13.04 -3.52 -5.86
C VAL A 141 12.72 -5.03 -5.86
N THR A 142 13.76 -5.83 -5.98
CA THR A 142 13.73 -7.30 -5.89
C THR A 142 14.25 -7.80 -4.54
N SER A 143 14.90 -6.94 -3.76
CA SER A 143 15.47 -7.28 -2.45
C SER A 143 15.40 -6.08 -1.52
N GLU A 144 15.13 -6.34 -0.24
CA GLU A 144 15.10 -5.32 0.80
C GLU A 144 16.10 -5.67 1.90
N ILE A 145 16.77 -4.65 2.44
CA ILE A 145 17.74 -4.76 3.51
C ILE A 145 17.42 -3.70 4.57
N LEU A 146 17.29 -4.11 5.83
CA LEU A 146 17.22 -3.22 6.97
C LEU A 146 18.58 -3.13 7.67
N VAL A 147 19.14 -1.93 7.73
CA VAL A 147 20.31 -1.59 8.53
C VAL A 147 19.82 -0.93 9.81
N VAL A 148 19.97 -1.62 10.93
CA VAL A 148 19.72 -1.08 12.27
C VAL A 148 21.03 -0.58 12.82
N SER A 149 21.10 0.72 13.14
CA SER A 149 22.31 1.37 13.64
C SER A 149 22.10 1.95 15.04
N ASP A 150 23.18 1.97 15.82
CA ASP A 150 23.31 2.74 17.06
C ASP A 150 23.79 4.18 16.82
N GLY A 151 24.17 4.52 15.59
CA GLY A 151 24.68 5.82 15.18
C GLY A 151 24.35 6.15 13.73
N LEU A 152 23.14 6.67 13.48
CA LEU A 152 22.63 6.97 12.13
C LEU A 152 23.55 7.84 11.28
N LYS A 153 24.16 8.87 11.88
CA LYS A 153 25.08 9.77 11.17
C LYS A 153 26.28 8.98 10.65
N THR A 154 26.94 8.22 11.52
CA THR A 154 28.09 7.39 11.17
C THR A 154 27.72 6.34 10.13
N ALA A 155 26.59 5.65 10.31
CA ALA A 155 26.12 4.66 9.35
C ALA A 155 25.86 5.26 7.96
N SER A 156 25.25 6.46 7.92
CA SER A 156 24.98 7.18 6.67
C SER A 156 26.27 7.61 5.97
N GLU A 157 27.22 8.17 6.72
CA GLU A 157 28.53 8.61 6.19
C GLU A 157 29.35 7.42 5.67
N VAL A 158 29.37 6.31 6.42
CA VAL A 158 30.06 5.08 5.99
C VAL A 158 29.39 4.50 4.75
N PHE A 159 28.06 4.45 4.71
CA PHE A 159 27.31 3.95 3.55
C PHE A 159 27.59 4.81 2.31
N GLU A 160 27.48 6.13 2.42
CA GLU A 160 27.74 7.05 1.31
C GLU A 160 29.20 6.98 0.85
N SER A 161 30.16 6.93 1.78
CA SER A 161 31.58 6.81 1.45
C SER A 161 31.91 5.47 0.76
N ALA A 162 31.26 4.38 1.14
CA ALA A 162 31.55 3.05 0.60
C ALA A 162 30.85 2.80 -0.74
N THR A 163 29.66 3.38 -0.94
CA THR A 163 28.78 3.08 -2.09
C THR A 163 28.66 4.23 -3.08
N GLY A 164 29.04 5.45 -2.69
CA GLY A 164 28.74 6.67 -3.43
C GLY A 164 27.25 7.06 -3.41
N LEU A 165 26.42 6.35 -2.65
CA LEU A 165 24.99 6.56 -2.60
C LEU A 165 24.61 7.37 -1.38
N LYS A 166 24.05 8.56 -1.62
CA LYS A 166 23.44 9.35 -0.56
C LYS A 166 22.08 8.77 -0.18
N LEU A 167 21.90 8.51 1.11
CA LEU A 167 20.62 8.09 1.69
C LEU A 167 19.63 9.27 1.71
N GLU A 168 18.37 8.98 1.43
CA GLU A 168 17.28 9.97 1.41
C GLU A 168 16.43 9.82 2.67
N PRO A 169 16.14 10.90 3.41
CA PRO A 169 15.28 10.83 4.58
C PRO A 169 13.84 10.51 4.16
N VAL A 170 13.22 9.53 4.83
CA VAL A 170 11.79 9.21 4.69
C VAL A 170 11.01 9.88 5.81
N GLU A 171 11.49 9.71 7.05
CA GLU A 171 10.94 10.30 8.26
C GLU A 171 12.06 10.45 9.32
N ALA A 172 11.73 11.03 10.47
CA ALA A 172 12.74 11.28 11.51
C ALA A 172 13.36 9.96 11.99
N GLY A 173 14.65 9.77 11.72
CA GLY A 173 15.39 8.56 12.10
C GLY A 173 15.32 7.42 11.09
N ILE A 174 14.61 7.57 9.97
CA ILE A 174 14.47 6.54 8.93
C ILE A 174 14.89 7.10 7.57
N TYR A 175 15.85 6.41 6.95
CA TYR A 175 16.39 6.74 5.65
C TYR A 175 16.23 5.57 4.68
N ARG A 176 16.16 5.90 3.38
CA ARG A 176 15.98 4.94 2.31
C ARG A 176 16.87 5.24 1.12
N LYS A 177 17.32 4.19 0.43
CA LYS A 177 17.85 4.29 -0.93
C LYS A 177 17.54 3.05 -1.75
N VAL A 178 17.20 3.23 -3.03
CA VAL A 178 17.10 2.13 -3.98
C VAL A 178 18.26 2.19 -4.96
N LYS A 179 18.94 1.06 -5.16
CA LYS A 179 19.98 0.90 -6.17
C LYS A 179 20.01 -0.54 -6.66
N ASP A 180 20.04 -0.71 -7.99
CA ASP A 180 20.20 -2.01 -8.66
C ASP A 180 19.22 -3.08 -8.14
N GLY A 181 17.98 -2.64 -7.88
CA GLY A 181 16.90 -3.48 -7.36
C GLY A 181 16.99 -3.86 -5.88
N THR A 182 17.92 -3.28 -5.13
CA THR A 182 17.98 -3.42 -3.68
C THR A 182 17.49 -2.14 -3.01
N CYS A 183 16.53 -2.26 -2.10
CA CYS A 183 16.11 -1.18 -1.21
C CYS A 183 16.85 -1.30 0.12
N TYR A 184 17.64 -0.28 0.44
CA TYR A 184 18.33 -0.12 1.71
C TYR A 184 17.49 0.79 2.61
N TRP A 185 17.01 0.23 3.72
CA TRP A 185 16.46 0.98 4.83
C TRP A 185 17.55 1.16 5.87
N VAL A 186 17.78 2.39 6.34
CA VAL A 186 18.76 2.67 7.38
C VAL A 186 18.05 3.41 8.51
N THR A 187 18.08 2.84 9.70
CA THR A 187 17.31 3.34 10.84
C THR A 187 18.10 3.22 12.13
N SER A 188 17.74 4.04 13.12
CA SER A 188 18.20 3.83 14.50
C SER A 188 17.36 2.77 15.20
N ILE A 189 17.93 2.12 16.22
CA ILE A 189 17.29 1.03 16.98
C ILE A 189 15.98 1.44 17.66
N ASP A 190 15.85 2.71 18.06
CA ASP A 190 14.65 3.28 18.69
C ASP A 190 13.44 3.36 17.75
N GLN A 191 13.65 3.30 16.44
CA GLN A 191 12.57 3.26 15.44
C GLN A 191 12.06 1.84 15.18
N VAL A 192 12.70 0.82 15.76
CA VAL A 192 12.29 -0.58 15.62
C VAL A 192 11.68 -1.05 16.93
N THR A 193 10.42 -1.48 16.87
CA THR A 193 9.76 -2.10 18.03
C THR A 193 10.19 -3.57 18.12
N GLY A 194 10.43 -4.07 19.33
CA GLY A 194 10.88 -5.45 19.56
C GLY A 194 12.36 -5.53 19.91
N HIS A 195 12.88 -6.74 20.05
CA HIS A 195 14.30 -6.95 20.36
C HIS A 195 15.08 -7.30 19.09
N ILE A 196 15.94 -6.37 18.68
CA ILE A 196 16.88 -6.54 17.57
C ILE A 196 18.20 -5.87 17.95
N GLU A 197 19.32 -6.46 17.55
CA GLU A 197 20.64 -5.85 17.72
C GLU A 197 20.94 -4.91 16.56
N PRO A 198 21.86 -3.94 16.70
CA PRO A 198 22.44 -3.26 15.55
C PRO A 198 23.04 -4.28 14.57
N GLY A 199 22.81 -4.06 13.27
CA GLY A 199 23.21 -5.00 12.23
C GLY A 199 22.55 -4.75 10.89
N THR A 200 22.92 -5.56 9.90
CA THR A 200 22.34 -5.56 8.56
C THR A 200 21.52 -6.83 8.37
N TYR A 201 20.24 -6.66 8.02
CA TYR A 201 19.25 -7.71 7.97
C TYR A 201 18.60 -7.74 6.59
N PRO A 202 18.86 -8.77 5.77
CA PRO A 202 18.04 -9.01 4.60
C PRO A 202 16.59 -9.25 5.01
N ILE A 203 15.66 -8.67 4.27
CA ILE A 203 14.23 -8.90 4.42
C ILE A 203 13.80 -9.84 3.30
N VAL A 204 13.20 -10.96 3.66
CA VAL A 204 12.71 -11.97 2.71
C VAL A 204 11.28 -12.36 3.01
N LYS A 205 10.54 -12.75 1.97
CA LYS A 205 9.19 -13.30 2.14
C LYS A 205 9.27 -14.68 2.82
N GLY A 206 8.63 -14.82 3.97
CA GLY A 206 8.51 -16.08 4.70
C GLY A 206 7.37 -16.95 4.18
N ILE A 207 7.46 -18.26 4.41
CA ILE A 207 6.39 -19.24 4.08
C ILE A 207 5.52 -19.61 5.29
N SER A 208 5.96 -19.27 6.51
CA SER A 208 5.25 -19.57 7.76
C SER A 208 5.68 -18.59 8.85
N LYS A 209 4.84 -18.40 9.88
CA LYS A 209 5.14 -17.55 11.05
C LYS A 209 6.14 -18.28 11.93
N PRO A 210 7.41 -17.84 11.99
CA PRO A 210 8.35 -18.38 12.95
C PRO A 210 7.84 -18.10 14.37
N GLN A 211 8.19 -18.96 15.33
CA GLN A 211 7.97 -18.66 16.76
C GLN A 211 9.02 -17.67 17.32
N THR A 212 9.90 -17.14 16.49
CA THR A 212 11.02 -16.29 16.89
C THR A 212 10.62 -14.82 17.01
N GLY A 213 11.56 -13.99 17.50
CA GLY A 213 11.32 -12.60 17.91
C GLY A 213 10.58 -11.77 16.87
N ARG A 214 9.50 -11.11 17.30
CA ARG A 214 8.73 -10.19 16.46
C ARG A 214 9.35 -8.80 16.54
N ILE A 215 9.45 -8.16 15.39
CA ILE A 215 9.81 -6.75 15.30
C ILE A 215 8.75 -5.99 14.50
N ALA A 216 8.62 -4.70 14.74
CA ALA A 216 7.85 -3.82 13.85
C ALA A 216 8.72 -2.65 13.41
N PHE A 217 8.70 -2.38 12.11
CA PHE A 217 9.43 -1.29 11.47
C PHE A 217 8.57 -0.71 10.35
N ASN A 218 8.50 0.62 10.26
CA ASN A 218 7.74 1.33 9.21
C ASN A 218 6.31 0.79 8.99
N GLY A 219 5.57 0.57 10.09
CA GLY A 219 4.20 0.06 10.06
C GLY A 219 4.02 -1.40 9.62
N GLN A 220 5.11 -2.16 9.45
CA GLN A 220 5.09 -3.56 9.06
C GLN A 220 5.69 -4.46 10.16
N GLU A 221 5.02 -5.60 10.41
CA GLU A 221 5.51 -6.64 11.31
C GLU A 221 6.47 -7.58 10.55
N TYR A 222 7.59 -7.89 11.18
CA TYR A 222 8.55 -8.89 10.70
C TYR A 222 8.90 -9.88 11.83
N PHE A 223 9.41 -11.04 11.44
CA PHE A 223 9.93 -12.07 12.34
C PHE A 223 11.43 -12.22 12.12
N LEU A 224 12.19 -12.04 13.21
CA LEU A 224 13.63 -12.21 13.23
C LEU A 224 13.98 -13.69 13.27
N VAL A 225 14.59 -14.19 12.20
CA VAL A 225 15.14 -15.54 12.10
C VAL A 225 16.65 -15.44 12.29
N GLN A 226 17.15 -16.02 13.37
CA GLN A 226 18.56 -15.95 13.73
C GLN A 226 19.09 -17.28 14.25
N GLY A 227 20.35 -17.59 13.90
CA GLY A 227 21.04 -18.82 14.33
C GLY A 227 22.09 -19.27 13.32
N GLY A 228 23.20 -19.86 13.79
CA GLY A 228 24.26 -20.37 12.90
C GLY A 228 24.91 -19.31 11.98
N GLY A 229 24.94 -18.04 12.41
CA GLY A 229 25.42 -16.91 11.61
C GLY A 229 24.35 -16.24 10.74
N LEU A 230 23.14 -16.79 10.66
CA LEU A 230 22.01 -16.18 9.98
C LEU A 230 21.42 -15.05 10.83
N LYS A 231 21.15 -13.90 10.21
CA LYS A 231 20.32 -12.81 10.74
C LYS A 231 19.45 -12.28 9.61
N VAL A 232 18.18 -12.71 9.57
CA VAL A 232 17.24 -12.39 8.48
C VAL A 232 15.90 -11.98 9.07
N LEU A 233 15.26 -11.00 8.44
CA LEU A 233 13.88 -10.61 8.74
C LEU A 233 12.94 -11.25 7.73
N THR A 234 11.83 -11.79 8.23
CA THR A 234 10.80 -12.39 7.38
C THR A 234 9.47 -11.70 7.58
N TYR A 235 8.69 -11.53 6.52
CA TYR A 235 7.30 -11.08 6.60
C TYR A 235 6.38 -12.08 5.90
N ILE A 236 5.09 -12.00 6.19
CA ILE A 236 4.07 -12.86 5.58
C ILE A 236 2.97 -11.95 5.06
N GLU A 237 2.56 -12.18 3.82
CA GLU A 237 1.40 -11.53 3.19
C GLU A 237 0.06 -12.04 3.73
#